data_AF-A0A2M9NR04-F1
#
_entry.id   AF-A0A2M9NR04-F1
#
_cell.length_a   1.000
_cell.length_b   1.000
_cell.length_c   1.000
_cell.angle_alpha   90.00
_cell.angle_beta   90.00
_cell.angle_gamma   90.00
#
_symmetry.space_group_name_H-M   'P 1'
#
loop_
_entity.id
_entity.type
_entity.pdbx_description
1 polymer ?
#
loop_
_entity_poly.entity_id
_entity_poly.type
_entity_poly.pdbx_seq_one_letter_code
_entity_poly.pdbx_strand_id
1 'polypeptide(L)' 'MKPIIFDVDTGIDDALAMAYALHSPELEVLGFTTCFGNVAVEDATR' A
#
# COMPACT_ATOMS: atom_id res chain seq x y z
N MET A 1 -7.03 1.40 -17.08
CA MET A 1 -6.46 1.97 -15.85
C MET A 1 -7.57 1.98 -14.81
N LYS A 2 -7.43 1.20 -13.73
CA LYS A 2 -8.42 1.01 -12.68
C LYS A 2 -8.00 1.82 -11.45
N PRO A 3 -8.82 2.76 -10.96
CA PRO A 3 -8.50 3.51 -9.74
C PRO A 3 -8.53 2.58 -8.53
N ILE A 4 -7.56 2.76 -7.62
CA ILE A 4 -7.44 1.97 -6.40
C ILE A 4 -6.91 2.79 -5.24
N ILE A 5 -7.42 2.50 -4.04
CA ILE A 5 -6.84 2.91 -2.76
C ILE A 5 -6.40 1.63 -2.06
N PHE A 6 -5.19 1.63 -1.51
CA PHE A 6 -4.66 0.55 -0.70
C PHE A 6 -4.78 0.90 0.77
N ASP A 7 -5.29 -0.03 1.58
CA ASP A 7 -5.28 0.05 3.05
C ASP A 7 -4.39 -1.08 3.56
N VAL A 8 -3.25 -0.74 4.15
CA VAL A 8 -2.16 -1.69 4.46
C VAL A 8 -1.66 -1.55 5.89
N ASP A 9 -1.11 -2.61 6.47
CA ASP A 9 -0.40 -2.59 7.76
C ASP A 9 1.13 -2.70 7.59
N THR A 10 1.60 -2.42 6.37
CA THR A 10 2.99 -2.28 5.88
C THR A 10 3.95 -3.39 6.33
N GLY A 11 3.59 -4.63 5.99
CA GLY A 11 4.51 -5.76 5.96
C GLY A 11 5.48 -5.72 4.76
N ILE A 12 6.40 -6.69 4.70
CA ILE A 12 7.34 -6.82 3.57
C ILE A 12 6.59 -7.07 2.25
N ASP A 13 5.55 -7.87 2.30
CA ASP A 13 4.68 -8.20 1.18
C ASP A 13 3.81 -7.02 0.74
N ASP A 14 3.31 -6.19 1.66
CA ASP A 14 2.63 -4.94 1.31
C ASP A 14 3.55 -3.99 0.57
N ALA A 15 4.80 -3.82 1.04
CA ALA A 15 5.78 -2.98 0.37
C ALA A 15 6.03 -3.45 -1.08
N LEU A 16 6.08 -4.76 -1.32
CA LEU A 16 6.19 -5.33 -2.67
C LEU A 16 4.92 -5.07 -3.49
N ALA A 17 3.73 -5.25 -2.91
CA ALA A 17 2.46 -5.00 -3.58
C ALA A 17 2.31 -3.52 -3.98
N MET A 18 2.68 -2.60 -3.09
CA MET A 18 2.71 -1.16 -3.37
C MET A 18 3.67 -0.84 -4.53
N ALA A 19 4.88 -1.41 -4.53
CA ALA A 19 5.86 -1.19 -5.58
C ALA A 19 5.38 -1.69 -6.95
N TYR A 20 4.74 -2.86 -6.99
CA TYR A 20 4.14 -3.42 -8.21
C TYR A 20 2.93 -2.62 -8.67
N ALA A 21 2.07 -2.18 -7.75
CA ALA A 21 0.91 -1.37 -8.08
C ALA A 21 1.31 -0.03 -8.71
N LEU A 22 2.33 0.63 -8.17
CA LEU A 22 2.86 1.90 -8.69
C LEU A 22 3.48 1.77 -10.09
N HIS A 23 4.00 0.59 -10.46
CA HIS A 23 4.57 0.32 -11.78
C HIS A 23 3.59 -0.31 -12.77
N SER A 24 2.39 -0.70 -12.32
CA SER A 24 1.41 -1.35 -13.17
C SER A 24 0.71 -0.33 -14.08
N PRO A 25 0.74 -0.50 -15.42
CA PRO A 25 -0.04 0.36 -16.32
C PRO A 25 -1.56 0.11 -16.21
N GLU A 26 -1.96 -0.96 -15.51
CA GLU A 26 -3.36 -1.34 -15.33
C GLU A 26 -4.03 -0.58 -14.19
N LEU A 27 -3.26 -0.04 -13.24
CA LEU A 27 -3.75 0.57 -12.01
C LEU A 27 -3.46 2.07 -11.98
N GLU A 28 -4.41 2.82 -11.43
CA GLU A 28 -4.23 4.23 -11.03
C GLU A 28 -4.27 4.27 -9.51
N VAL A 29 -3.11 4.41 -8.87
CA VAL A 29 -3.02 4.49 -7.42
C VAL A 29 -3.46 5.88 -6.97
N LEU A 30 -4.60 5.96 -6.30
CA LEU A 30 -5.14 7.21 -5.77
C LEU A 30 -4.51 7.60 -4.42
N GLY A 31 -4.02 6.61 -3.68
CA GLY A 31 -3.35 6.82 -2.40
C GLY A 31 -3.21 5.53 -1.60
N PHE A 32 -2.51 5.67 -0.48
CA PHE A 32 -2.32 4.63 0.53
C PHE A 32 -2.87 5.13 1.86
N THR A 33 -3.60 4.28 2.56
CA THR A 33 -3.92 4.43 3.98
C THR A 33 -3.23 3.32 4.76
N THR A 34 -2.92 3.61 6.01
CA THR A 34 -2.22 2.68 6.89
C THR A 34 -3.08 2.37 8.12
N CYS A 35 -3.03 1.12 8.56
CA CYS A 35 -3.73 0.67 9.76
C CYS A 35 -2.79 -0.13 10.67
N PHE A 36 -3.27 -0.47 11.88
CA PHE A 36 -2.50 -1.30 12.80
C PHE A 36 -2.54 -2.77 12.35
N GLY A 37 -1.47 -3.53 12.57
CA GLY A 37 -1.45 -4.96 12.26
C GLY A 37 -0.06 -5.58 12.44
N ASN A 38 0.61 -5.88 11.32
CA ASN A 38 1.99 -6.39 11.29
C ASN A 38 2.96 -5.57 12.14
N VAL A 39 2.80 -4.25 12.15
CA VAL A 39 3.52 -3.32 13.02
C VAL A 39 2.56 -2.31 13.67
N ALA A 40 3.08 -1.51 14.60
CA ALA A 40 2.33 -0.36 15.12
C ALA A 40 1.99 0.61 13.97
N VAL A 41 0.84 1.27 14.04
CA VAL A 41 0.36 2.14 12.95
C VAL A 41 1.36 3.26 12.63
N GLU A 42 2.08 3.74 13.64
CA GLU A 42 3.16 4.73 13.48
C GLU A 42 4.33 4.18 12.66
N ASP A 43 4.67 2.90 12.83
CA ASP A 43 5.71 2.23 12.04
C ASP A 43 5.23 1.89 10.63
N ALA A 44 3.95 1.53 10.46
CA ALA A 44 3.37 1.26 9.15
C ALA A 44 3.33 2.52 8.27
N THR A 45 3.19 3.69 8.89
CA THR A 45 3.02 4.99 8.20
C THR A 45 4.34 5.71 7.88
N ARG A 46 5.44 5.38 8.59
CA ARG A 46 6.70 6.12 8.56
C ARG A 46 7.39 6.17 7.19
#